data_AF-A0A0T2L177-F1
#
_entry.id   AF-A0A0T2L177-F1
#
_cell.length_a   1.000
_cell.length_b   1.000
_cell.length_c   1.000
_cell.angle_alpha   90.00
_cell.angle_beta   90.00
_cell.angle_gamma   90.00
#
_symmetry.space_group_name_H-M   'P 1'
#
loop_
_entity.id
_entity.type
_entity.pdbx_description
1 polymer ?
#
loop_
_entity_poly.entity_id
_entity_poly.type
_entity_poly.pdbx_seq_one_letter_code
_entity_poly.pdbx_strand_id
1 'polypeptide(L)'
;MATVTRNLRVQLAVYGFILALIAFWPSPVDQGAGPILHSITAAVPWLTYSVIEFSANVVLFVPLGAILALALPSRRQWVVPIALAVTILIEVGQALLLTQRTPSVRDVIANTLGAAIGLLAVVVIERIRRGIPHNSQEPQNPRS
;
A
#
# COMPACT_ATOMS: atom_id res chain seq x y z
N MET A 1 -8.41 -22.76 6.11
CA MET A 1 -7.19 -21.94 5.91
C MET A 1 -6.80 -21.79 4.44
N ALA A 2 -6.80 -22.87 3.62
CA ALA A 2 -6.39 -22.81 2.21
C ALA A 2 -7.13 -21.79 1.33
N THR A 3 -8.44 -21.59 1.53
CA THR A 3 -9.26 -20.64 0.75
C THR A 3 -8.90 -19.18 1.02
N VAL A 4 -8.62 -18.83 2.28
CA VAL A 4 -8.23 -17.46 2.67
C VAL A 4 -6.85 -17.12 2.10
N THR A 5 -5.90 -18.05 2.19
CA THR A 5 -4.55 -17.87 1.62
C THR A 5 -4.59 -17.81 0.08
N ARG A 6 -5.46 -18.60 -0.57
CA ARG A 6 -5.69 -18.55 -2.01
C ARG A 6 -6.23 -17.19 -2.43
N ASN A 7 -7.17 -16.62 -1.69
CA ASN A 7 -7.74 -15.30 -1.96
C ASN A 7 -6.69 -14.19 -1.78
N LEU A 8 -5.82 -14.27 -0.76
CA LEU A 8 -4.75 -13.29 -0.55
C LEU A 8 -3.71 -13.30 -1.67
N ARG A 9 -3.34 -14.48 -2.18
CA ARG A 9 -2.41 -14.58 -3.33
C ARG A 9 -3.00 -13.96 -4.59
N VAL A 10 -4.29 -14.19 -4.84
CA VAL A 10 -5.01 -13.58 -5.97
C VAL A 10 -5.08 -12.07 -5.78
N GLN A 11 -5.43 -11.58 -4.59
CA GLN A 11 -5.43 -10.15 -4.28
C GLN A 11 -4.06 -9.51 -4.49
N LEU A 12 -2.99 -10.17 -4.03
CA LEU A 12 -1.62 -9.69 -4.23
C LEU A 12 -1.25 -9.65 -5.72
N ALA A 13 -1.61 -10.69 -6.47
CA ALA A 13 -1.34 -10.75 -7.91
C ALA A 13 -2.11 -9.67 -8.69
N VAL A 14 -3.41 -9.53 -8.42
CA VAL A 14 -4.27 -8.50 -9.03
C VAL A 14 -3.79 -7.10 -8.66
N TYR A 15 -3.49 -6.86 -7.38
CA TYR A 15 -3.00 -5.56 -6.93
C TYR A 15 -1.62 -5.24 -7.49
N GLY A 16 -0.71 -6.23 -7.52
CA GLY A 16 0.60 -6.09 -8.13
C GLY A 16 0.52 -5.80 -9.63
N PHE A 17 -0.42 -6.43 -10.34
CA PHE A 17 -0.68 -6.14 -11.75
C PHE A 17 -1.20 -4.71 -11.96
N ILE A 18 -2.18 -4.25 -11.16
CA ILE A 18 -2.67 -2.86 -11.19
C ILE A 18 -1.53 -1.89 -10.91
N LEU A 19 -0.71 -2.17 -9.89
CA LEU A 19 0.42 -1.33 -9.51
C LEU A 19 1.45 -1.25 -10.63
N ALA A 20 1.74 -2.36 -11.32
CA ALA A 20 2.60 -2.37 -12.49
C ALA A 20 2.02 -1.54 -13.64
N LEU A 21 0.71 -1.64 -13.92
CA LEU A 21 0.07 -0.82 -14.95
C LEU A 21 0.17 0.68 -14.64
N ILE A 22 0.00 1.06 -13.37
CA ILE A 22 0.14 2.46 -12.93
C ILE A 22 1.60 2.91 -13.02
N ALA A 23 2.53 2.10 -12.52
CA ALA A 23 3.96 2.43 -12.49
C ALA A 23 4.56 2.55 -13.90
N PHE A 24 4.17 1.68 -14.83
CA PHE A 24 4.64 1.68 -16.21
C PHE A 24 3.70 2.43 -17.17
N TRP A 25 2.81 3.27 -16.65
CA TRP A 25 1.96 4.07 -17.51
C TRP A 25 2.82 5.00 -18.39
N PRO A 26 2.66 4.98 -19.75
CA PRO A 26 3.63 5.57 -20.68
C PRO A 26 3.78 7.08 -20.58
N SER A 27 2.68 7.77 -20.25
CA SER A 27 2.73 9.18 -19.89
C SER A 27 2.85 9.28 -18.37
N PRO A 28 3.45 10.34 -17.82
CA PRO A 28 3.02 10.80 -16.52
C PRO A 28 1.49 10.95 -16.54
N VAL A 29 0.80 10.33 -15.59
CA VAL A 29 -0.68 10.45 -15.42
C VAL A 29 -1.10 11.93 -15.40
N ASP A 30 -0.14 12.76 -15.07
CA ASP A 30 -0.09 14.20 -14.90
C ASP A 30 0.12 15.02 -16.18
N GLN A 31 0.49 14.44 -17.34
CA GLN A 31 0.44 15.19 -18.62
C GLN A 31 -0.98 15.64 -18.98
N GLY A 32 -2.00 14.87 -18.60
CA GLY A 32 -3.41 15.26 -18.73
C GLY A 32 -3.97 16.00 -17.50
N ALA A 33 -3.37 15.85 -16.32
CA ALA A 33 -3.87 16.43 -15.07
C ALA A 33 -3.20 17.77 -14.68
N GLY A 34 -2.17 18.21 -15.40
CA GLY A 34 -1.47 19.49 -15.16
C GLY A 34 -2.39 20.68 -14.87
N PRO A 35 -3.44 20.94 -15.68
CA PRO A 35 -4.38 22.05 -15.44
C PRO A 35 -5.17 21.90 -14.13
N ILE A 36 -5.55 20.68 -13.75
CA ILE A 36 -6.29 20.38 -12.52
C ILE A 36 -5.38 20.53 -11.31
N LEU A 37 -4.15 20.02 -11.38
CA LEU A 37 -3.15 20.12 -10.31
C LEU A 37 -2.76 21.59 -10.07
N HIS A 38 -2.68 22.39 -11.13
CA HIS A 38 -2.44 23.83 -11.03
C HIS A 38 -3.62 24.55 -10.35
N SER A 39 -4.85 24.14 -10.65
CA SER A 39 -6.06 24.69 -10.03
C SER A 39 -6.16 24.32 -8.54
N ILE A 40 -5.82 23.08 -8.18
CA ILE A 40 -5.74 22.62 -6.79
C ILE A 40 -4.69 23.41 -6.02
N THR A 41 -3.49 23.57 -6.59
CA THR A 41 -2.40 24.33 -5.94
C THR A 41 -2.78 25.81 -5.79
N ALA A 42 -3.51 26.39 -6.74
CA ALA A 42 -4.00 27.76 -6.64
C ALA A 42 -5.02 27.95 -5.50
N ALA A 43 -5.88 26.95 -5.25
CA ALA A 43 -6.84 26.97 -4.15
C ALA A 43 -6.20 26.62 -2.80
N VAL A 44 -5.22 25.73 -2.79
CA VAL A 44 -4.53 25.22 -1.61
C VAL A 44 -3.02 25.29 -1.84
N PRO A 45 -2.36 26.43 -1.51
CA PRO A 45 -0.97 26.70 -1.91
C PRO A 45 0.07 25.69 -1.44
N TRP A 46 -0.20 24.96 -0.35
CA TRP A 46 0.71 23.93 0.17
C TRP A 46 0.54 22.57 -0.52
N LEU A 47 -0.56 22.34 -1.25
CA LEU A 47 -0.85 21.09 -1.95
C LEU A 47 -0.27 21.14 -3.37
N THR A 48 1.05 21.27 -3.42
CA THR A 48 1.79 21.31 -4.68
C THR A 48 1.77 19.94 -5.37
N TYR A 49 2.07 19.93 -6.68
CA TYR A 49 2.27 18.72 -7.47
C TYR A 49 3.09 17.66 -6.72
N SER A 50 4.21 18.09 -6.15
CA SER A 50 5.16 17.23 -5.46
C SER A 50 4.59 16.60 -4.16
N VAL A 51 3.73 17.32 -3.44
CA VAL A 51 3.04 16.78 -2.25
C VAL A 51 1.97 15.78 -2.66
N ILE A 52 1.23 16.06 -3.73
CA ILE A 52 0.20 15.17 -4.26
C ILE A 52 0.85 13.86 -4.74
N GLU A 53 1.92 13.94 -5.53
CA GLU A 53 2.66 12.79 -6.05
C GLU A 53 3.21 11.91 -4.91
N PHE A 54 3.89 12.53 -3.94
CA PHE A 54 4.40 11.81 -2.77
C PHE A 54 3.28 11.12 -1.98
N SER A 55 2.16 11.82 -1.75
CA SER A 55 1.03 11.28 -0.99
C SER A 55 0.33 10.15 -1.73
N ALA A 56 0.20 10.27 -3.06
CA ALA A 56 -0.37 9.23 -3.90
C ALA A 56 0.47 7.95 -3.85
N ASN A 57 1.80 8.07 -3.93
CA ASN A 57 2.73 6.96 -3.81
C ASN A 57 2.63 6.26 -2.44
N VAL A 58 2.55 7.03 -1.35
CA VAL A 58 2.27 6.48 0.00
C VAL A 58 0.96 5.69 -0.01
N VAL A 59 -0.14 6.30 -0.47
CA VAL A 59 -1.47 5.69 -0.46
C VAL A 59 -1.52 4.42 -1.31
N LEU A 60 -0.86 4.40 -2.47
CA LEU A 60 -0.78 3.22 -3.34
C LEU A 60 -0.06 2.04 -2.69
N PHE A 61 0.90 2.29 -1.79
CA PHE A 61 1.62 1.22 -1.12
C PHE A 61 0.98 0.75 0.19
N VAL A 62 0.03 1.49 0.76
CA VAL A 62 -0.70 1.05 1.97
C VAL A 62 -1.41 -0.29 1.77
N PRO A 63 -2.22 -0.51 0.71
CA PRO A 63 -2.87 -1.79 0.50
C PRO A 63 -1.86 -2.92 0.22
N LEU A 64 -0.78 -2.63 -0.50
CA LEU A 64 0.28 -3.62 -0.76
C LEU A 64 0.91 -4.10 0.56
N GLY A 65 1.28 -3.16 1.43
CA GLY A 65 1.83 -3.47 2.76
C GLY A 65 0.86 -4.28 3.62
N ALA A 66 -0.43 -3.94 3.59
CA ALA A 66 -1.46 -4.68 4.32
C ALA A 66 -1.64 -6.11 3.78
N ILE A 67 -1.75 -6.30 2.46
CA ILE A 67 -1.87 -7.61 1.82
C ILE A 67 -0.64 -8.46 2.14
N LEU A 68 0.57 -7.91 2.05
CA LEU A 68 1.81 -8.60 2.42
C LEU A 68 1.83 -8.98 3.91
N ALA A 69 1.41 -8.09 4.81
CA ALA A 69 1.36 -8.39 6.24
C ALA A 69 0.36 -9.52 6.59
N LEU A 70 -0.73 -9.61 5.85
CA LEU A 70 -1.72 -10.69 5.95
C LEU A 70 -1.26 -11.99 5.29
N ALA A 71 -0.53 -11.91 4.17
CA ALA A 71 0.02 -13.05 3.45
C ALA A 71 1.24 -13.67 4.17
N LEU A 72 2.00 -12.86 4.94
CA LEU A 72 3.18 -13.27 5.70
C LEU A 72 2.99 -13.12 7.22
N PRO A 73 1.98 -13.75 7.85
CA PRO A 73 1.65 -13.52 9.26
C PRO A 73 2.82 -13.85 10.21
N SER A 74 3.60 -14.89 9.92
CA SER A 74 4.79 -15.28 10.70
C SER A 74 6.08 -14.60 10.26
N ARG A 75 6.05 -13.79 9.20
CA ARG A 75 7.24 -13.21 8.54
C ARG A 75 7.09 -11.72 8.25
N ARG A 76 6.31 -11.00 9.06
CA ARG A 76 5.99 -9.57 8.88
C ARG A 76 7.20 -8.64 8.81
N GLN A 77 8.32 -9.01 9.42
CA GLN A 77 9.60 -8.29 9.30
C GLN A 77 10.07 -8.11 7.85
N TRP A 78 9.63 -8.97 6.93
CA TRP A 78 10.00 -8.90 5.51
C TRP A 78 9.12 -7.96 4.68
N VAL A 79 8.01 -7.43 5.22
CA VAL A 79 7.10 -6.58 4.43
C VAL A 79 7.80 -5.32 3.93
N VAL A 80 8.52 -4.61 4.81
CA VAL A 80 9.23 -3.37 4.45
C VAL A 80 10.42 -3.66 3.50
N PRO A 81 11.30 -4.66 3.75
CA PRO A 81 12.32 -5.06 2.79
C PRO A 81 11.77 -5.46 1.41
N ILE A 82 10.65 -6.19 1.35
CA ILE A 82 10.02 -6.56 0.08
C ILE A 82 9.50 -5.32 -0.64
N ALA A 83 8.82 -4.41 0.07
CA ALA A 83 8.32 -3.16 -0.53
C ALA A 83 9.45 -2.28 -1.07
N LEU A 84 10.57 -2.21 -0.34
CA LEU A 84 11.78 -1.51 -0.78
C LEU A 84 12.34 -2.14 -2.07
N ALA A 85 12.50 -3.46 -2.10
CA ALA A 85 13.00 -4.19 -3.28
C ALA A 85 12.07 -4.01 -4.50
N VAL A 86 10.75 -4.09 -4.28
CA VAL A 86 9.74 -3.85 -5.33
C VAL A 86 9.85 -2.42 -5.85
N THR A 87 10.02 -1.43 -4.98
CA THR A 87 10.13 -0.04 -5.42
C THR A 87 11.41 0.22 -6.19
N ILE A 88 12.56 -0.31 -5.73
CA ILE A 88 13.82 -0.20 -6.47
C ILE A 88 13.69 -0.87 -7.85
N LEU A 89 13.01 -2.01 -7.94
CA LEU A 89 12.76 -2.68 -9.21
C LEU A 89 11.88 -1.85 -10.15
N ILE A 90 10.87 -1.18 -9.63
CA ILE A 90 10.02 -0.25 -10.39
C ILE A 90 10.86 0.91 -10.94
N GLU A 91 11.63 1.56 -10.08
CA GLU A 91 12.50 2.69 -10.44
C GLU A 91 13.51 2.31 -11.54
N VAL A 92 14.18 1.17 -11.37
CA VAL A 92 15.11 0.64 -12.39
C VAL A 92 14.37 0.30 -13.68
N GLY A 93 13.19 -0.32 -13.59
CA GLY A 93 12.37 -0.64 -14.76
C GLY A 93 11.95 0.62 -15.51
N GLN A 94 11.50 1.65 -14.81
CA GLN A 94 11.14 2.94 -15.40
C GLN A 94 12.35 3.61 -16.04
N ALA A 95 13.52 3.61 -15.39
CA ALA A 95 14.76 4.16 -15.94
C ALA A 95 15.15 3.50 -17.27
N LEU A 96 14.97 2.19 -17.37
CA LEU A 96 15.36 1.41 -18.54
C LEU A 96 14.31 1.45 -19.67
N LEU A 97 13.03 1.55 -19.33
CA LEU A 97 11.92 1.40 -20.29
C LEU A 97 11.25 2.72 -20.67
N LEU A 98 11.36 3.75 -19.83
CA LEU A 98 10.70 5.05 -20.01
C LEU A 98 11.75 6.17 -20.04
N THR A 99 12.20 6.53 -21.24
CA THR A 99 13.29 7.51 -21.46
C THR A 99 12.99 8.91 -20.88
N GLN A 100 11.72 9.21 -20.56
CA GLN A 100 11.29 10.48 -19.98
C GLN A 100 11.06 10.42 -18.46
N ARG A 101 11.28 9.27 -17.79
CA ARG A 101 11.13 9.14 -16.34
C ARG A 101 12.50 9.11 -15.67
N THR A 102 12.74 10.04 -14.76
CA THR A 102 13.93 10.07 -13.92
C THR A 102 13.68 9.31 -12.63
N PRO A 103 14.57 8.37 -12.23
CA PRO A 103 14.41 7.66 -10.98
C PRO A 103 14.38 8.57 -9.75
N SER A 104 13.51 8.26 -8.79
CA SER A 104 13.18 9.15 -7.67
C SER A 104 13.38 8.48 -6.31
N VAL A 105 14.43 8.91 -5.60
CA VAL A 105 14.64 8.50 -4.19
C VAL A 105 13.42 8.83 -3.32
N ARG A 106 12.70 9.90 -3.68
CA ARG A 106 11.50 10.32 -2.97
C ARG A 106 10.36 9.30 -3.10
N ASP A 107 10.23 8.66 -4.25
CA ASP A 107 9.18 7.65 -4.47
C ASP A 107 9.54 6.34 -3.77
N VAL A 108 10.82 5.99 -3.73
CA VAL A 108 11.34 4.91 -2.86
C VAL A 108 10.92 5.14 -1.40
N ILE A 109 11.10 6.35 -0.89
CA ILE A 109 10.72 6.71 0.49
C ILE A 109 9.19 6.64 0.66
N ALA A 110 8.43 7.25 -0.25
CA ALA A 110 6.96 7.29 -0.20
C ALA A 110 6.35 5.89 -0.17
N ASN A 111 6.78 5.03 -1.09
CA ASN A 111 6.29 3.66 -1.23
C ASN A 111 6.65 2.81 -0.02
N THR A 112 7.88 2.96 0.49
CA THR A 112 8.33 2.26 1.71
C THR A 112 7.51 2.70 2.94
N LEU A 113 7.21 4.00 3.05
CA LEU A 113 6.35 4.54 4.11
C LEU A 113 4.93 4.00 4.01
N GLY A 114 4.34 3.99 2.80
CA GLY A 114 3.03 3.40 2.54
C GLY A 114 2.95 1.94 2.99
N ALA A 115 3.94 1.12 2.61
CA ALA A 115 3.99 -0.27 3.01
C ALA A 115 4.10 -0.45 4.53
N ALA A 116 4.89 0.39 5.20
CA ALA A 116 5.01 0.40 6.66
C ALA A 116 3.67 0.76 7.35
N ILE A 117 2.95 1.74 6.83
CA ILE A 117 1.61 2.12 7.31
C ILE A 117 0.62 0.97 7.15
N GLY A 118 0.61 0.30 5.98
CA GLY A 118 -0.23 -0.87 5.72
C GLY A 118 0.04 -2.02 6.68
N LEU A 119 1.32 -2.32 6.94
CA LEU A 119 1.73 -3.29 7.95
C LEU A 119 1.24 -2.90 9.36
N LEU A 120 1.46 -1.65 9.76
CA LEU A 120 1.07 -1.15 11.07
C LEU A 120 -0.44 -1.26 11.28
N ALA A 121 -1.23 -0.87 10.27
CA ALA A 121 -2.69 -0.96 10.32
C ALA A 121 -3.16 -2.41 10.59
N VAL A 122 -2.60 -3.39 9.89
CA VAL A 122 -2.91 -4.81 10.11
C VAL A 122 -2.57 -5.24 11.54
N VAL A 123 -1.39 -4.88 12.04
CA VAL A 123 -0.96 -5.21 13.41
C VAL A 123 -1.88 -4.59 14.46
N VAL A 124 -2.25 -3.32 14.30
CA VAL A 124 -3.13 -2.60 15.24
C VAL A 124 -4.52 -3.23 15.25
N ILE A 125 -5.11 -3.49 14.08
CA ILE A 125 -6.46 -4.08 13.96
C ILE A 125 -6.49 -5.48 14.61
N GLU A 126 -5.47 -6.30 14.40
CA GLU A 126 -5.40 -7.63 15.02
C GLU A 126 -5.25 -7.56 16.54
N ARG A 127 -4.48 -6.61 17.07
CA ARG A 127 -4.37 -6.39 18.52
C ARG A 127 -5.70 -5.99 19.13
N ILE A 128 -6.41 -5.07 18.50
CA ILE A 128 -7.74 -4.63 18.95
C ILE A 128 -8.71 -5.82 18.99
N ARG A 129 -8.73 -6.65 17.93
CA ARG A 129 -9.63 -7.82 17.85
C ARG A 129 -9.33 -8.88 18.92
N ARG A 130 -8.08 -9.06 19.31
CA ARG A 130 -7.69 -10.01 20.38
C ARG A 130 -8.04 -9.48 21.79
N GLY A 131 -8.16 -8.16 21.94
CA GLY A 131 -8.49 -7.51 23.21
C GLY A 131 -9.99 -7.43 23.52
N ILE A 132 -10.86 -7.91 22.63
CA ILE A 132 -12.32 -7.98 22.89
C ILE A 132 -12.60 -9.36 23.53
N PRO A 133 -12.82 -9.45 24.86
CA PRO A 133 -13.24 -10.70 25.48
C PRO A 133 -14.60 -11.10 24.91
N HIS A 134 -14.67 -12.33 24.38
CA HIS A 134 -15.94 -12.96 24.03
C HIS A 134 -16.65 -13.26 25.36
N ASN A 135 -17.56 -12.37 25.77
CA ASN A 135 -18.42 -12.60 26.92
C ASN A 135 -19.45 -13.67 26.53
N SER A 136 -19.04 -14.94 26.59
CA SER A 136 -19.95 -16.07 26.55
C SER A 136 -20.83 -15.94 27.79
N GLN A 137 -22.03 -15.38 27.61
CA GLN A 137 -23.09 -15.56 28.57
C GLN A 137 -23.36 -17.07 28.64
N GLU A 138 -22.80 -17.70 29.65
CA GLU A 138 -23.20 -19.03 30.11
C GLU A 138 -24.62 -18.87 30.67
N PRO A 139 -25.67 -19.46 30.06
CA PRO A 139 -26.93 -19.59 30.75
C PRO A 139 -26.65 -20.57 31.89
N GLN A 140 -26.48 -20.03 33.10
CA GLN A 140 -26.58 -20.81 34.33
C GLN A 140 -27.94 -21.49 34.30
N ASN A 141 -27.99 -22.76 33.90
CA ASN A 141 -29.16 -23.58 34.12
C ASN A 141 -29.10 -24.09 35.56
N PRO A 142 -29.95 -23.60 36.48
CA PRO A 142 -29.99 -24.11 37.84
C PRO A 142 -30.53 -25.54 37.80
N ARG A 143 -29.80 -26.44 38.47
CA ARG A 143 -30.18 -27.83 38.68
C ARG A 143 -31.63 -27.93 39.19
N SER A 144 -32.40 -28.84 38.61
CA SER A 144 -33.57 -29.47 39.24
C SER A 144 -33.56 -30.96 38.93
#